data_AF-A0A2T3W7F0-F1
#
_entry.id   AF-A0A2T3W7F0-F1
#
_cell.length_a   1.000
_cell.length_b   1.000
_cell.length_c   1.000
_cell.angle_alpha   90.00
_cell.angle_beta   90.00
_cell.angle_gamma   90.00
#
_symmetry.space_group_name_H-M   'P 1'
#
loop_
_entity.id
_entity.type
_entity.pdbx_description
1 polymer ?
#
loop_
_entity_poly.entity_id
_entity_poly.type
_entity_poly.pdbx_seq_one_letter_code
_entity_poly.pdbx_strand_id
1 'polypeptide(L)' 'MPPLARQLLMALAAALLWVGIGLWQRTRGGTEVGAALLAELPLGAAVFGLALVWVRLRR' A
#
# COMPACT_ATOMS: atom_id res chain seq x y z
N MET A 1 -19.95 -11.33 -1.91
CA MET A 1 -19.37 -9.98 -1.74
C MET A 1 -19.68 -9.13 -2.95
N PRO A 2 -20.14 -7.88 -2.79
CA PRO A 2 -20.32 -6.98 -3.91
C PRO A 2 -18.97 -6.76 -4.62
N PRO A 3 -18.96 -6.60 -5.96
CA PRO A 3 -17.72 -6.58 -6.74
C PRO A 3 -16.82 -5.38 -6.37
N LEU A 4 -17.41 -4.29 -5.86
CA LEU A 4 -16.70 -3.12 -5.33
C LEU A 4 -15.92 -3.43 -4.04
N ALA A 5 -16.50 -4.17 -3.10
CA ALA A 5 -15.84 -4.53 -1.84
C ALA A 5 -14.62 -5.43 -2.08
N ARG A 6 -14.73 -6.39 -3.01
CA ARG A 6 -13.60 -7.25 -3.40
C ARG A 6 -12.44 -6.46 -4.02
N GLN A 7 -12.76 -5.46 -4.83
CA GLN A 7 -11.76 -4.60 -5.45
C GLN A 7 -11.03 -3.70 -4.45
N LEU A 8 -11.78 -3.12 -3.51
CA LEU A 8 -11.21 -2.34 -2.41
C LEU A 8 -10.31 -3.20 -1.53
N LEU A 9 -10.73 -4.43 -1.22
CA LEU A 9 -9.90 -5.39 -0.47
C LEU A 9 -8.60 -5.73 -1.19
N MET A 10 -8.64 -5.96 -2.50
CA MET A 10 -7.42 -6.22 -3.29
C MET A 10 -6.49 -5.00 -3.34
N ALA A 11 -7.03 -3.80 -3.56
CA ALA A 11 -6.24 -2.57 -3.56
C ALA A 11 -5.63 -2.28 -2.17
N LEU A 12 -6.40 -2.52 -1.11
CA LEU A 12 -5.95 -2.37 0.27
C LEU A 12 -4.86 -3.40 0.61
N ALA A 13 -5.03 -4.66 0.22
CA ALA A 13 -4.03 -5.70 0.44
C ALA A 13 -2.72 -5.38 -0.28
N ALA A 14 -2.79 -4.90 -1.53
CA ALA A 14 -1.61 -4.47 -2.29
C ALA A 14 -0.88 -3.30 -1.60
N ALA A 15 -1.63 -2.29 -1.13
CA ALA A 15 -1.06 -1.15 -0.43
C ALA A 15 -0.41 -1.55 0.91
N LEU A 16 -1.06 -2.42 1.69
CA LEU A 16 -0.50 -2.93 2.95
C LEU A 16 0.76 -3.77 2.71
N LEU A 17 0.78 -4.58 1.65
CA LEU A 17 1.96 -5.36 1.28
C LEU A 17 3.13 -4.44 0.95
N TRP A 18 2.88 -3.38 0.17
CA TRP A 18 3.89 -2.39 -0.17
C TRP A 18 4.47 -1.69 1.07
N VAL A 19 3.59 -1.18 1.95
CA VAL A 19 3.99 -0.51 3.19
C VAL A 19 4.80 -1.47 4.08
N GLY A 20 4.37 -2.73 4.20
CA GLY A 20 5.10 -3.74 4.98
C GLY A 20 6.51 -3.99 4.44
N ILE A 21 6.67 -4.09 3.11
CA ILE A 21 7.96 -4.28 2.46
C ILE A 21 8.86 -3.05 2.65
N GLY A 22 8.35 -1.84 2.41
CA GLY A 22 9.12 -0.60 2.57
C GLY A 22 9.54 -0.37 4.02
N LEU A 23 8.66 -0.66 4.97
CA LEU A 23 8.97 -0.59 6.40
C LEU A 23 10.07 -1.60 6.78
N TRP A 24 9.96 -2.84 6.30
CA TRP A 24 10.99 -3.86 6.54
C TRP A 24 12.36 -3.47 5.98
N GLN A 25 12.39 -2.92 4.76
CA GLN A 25 13.63 -2.46 4.12
C GLN A 25 14.28 -1.30 4.90
N ARG A 26 13.50 -0.28 5.30
CA ARG A 26 14.03 0.89 6.02
C ARG A 26 14.46 0.57 7.45
N THR A 27 13.72 -0.29 8.15
CA THR A 27 14.08 -0.74 9.51
C THR A 27 15.34 -1.60 9.49
N ARG A 28 15.52 -2.47 8.48
CA ARG A 28 16.79 -3.16 8.23
C ARG A 28 17.94 -2.20 7.91
N GLY A 29 17.65 -1.07 7.27
CA GLY A 29 18.60 0.01 7.01
C GLY A 29 18.93 0.89 8.23
N GLY A 30 18.41 0.57 9.42
CA GLY A 30 18.67 1.32 10.65
C GLY A 30 17.78 2.56 10.84
N THR A 31 16.74 2.73 10.02
CA THR A 31 15.77 3.82 10.20
C THR A 31 14.81 3.47 11.33
N GLU A 32 14.55 4.40 12.25
CA GLU A 32 13.53 4.20 13.28
C GLU A 32 12.16 3.92 12.66
N VAL A 33 11.40 3.03 13.30
CA VAL A 33 10.09 2.56 12.82
C VAL A 33 9.13 3.71 12.57
N GLY A 34 9.07 4.71 13.46
CA GLY A 34 8.19 5.88 13.31
C GLY A 34 8.56 6.75 12.09
N ALA A 35 9.85 7.02 11.89
CA ALA A 35 10.34 7.76 10.74
C ALA A 35 10.14 6.98 9.43
N ALA A 36 10.33 5.67 9.45
CA ALA A 36 10.09 4.80 8.32
C ALA A 36 8.59 4.76 7.93
N LEU A 37 7.69 4.73 8.92
CA LEU A 37 6.24 4.79 8.68
C LEU A 37 5.80 6.12 8.07
N LEU A 38 6.29 7.25 8.59
CA LEU A 38 6.01 8.57 8.03
C LEU A 38 6.48 8.70 6.57
N ALA A 39 7.59 8.04 6.23
CA ALA A 39 8.10 8.03 4.86
C ALA A 39 7.34 7.06 3.93
N GLU A 40 6.79 5.98 4.46
CA GLU A 40 6.02 4.98 3.69
C GLU A 40 4.54 5.34 3.52
N LEU A 41 3.95 6.12 4.43
CA LEU A 41 2.55 6.55 4.36
C LEU A 41 2.16 7.22 3.01
N PRO A 42 2.93 8.20 2.49
CA PRO A 42 2.64 8.83 1.19
C PRO A 42 2.75 7.86 0.03
N LEU A 43 3.76 6.97 0.06
CA LEU A 43 3.99 5.96 -0.96
C LEU A 43 2.89 4.90 -0.95
N GLY A 44 2.48 4.43 0.23
CA GLY A 44 1.36 3.52 0.41
C GLY A 44 0.05 4.11 -0.11
N ALA A 45 -0.20 5.40 0.12
CA ALA A 45 -1.36 6.09 -0.44
C ALA A 45 -1.31 6.17 -1.99
N ALA A 46 -0.14 6.44 -2.56
CA ALA A 46 0.05 6.45 -4.02
C ALA A 46 -0.18 5.06 -4.64
N VAL A 47 0.36 4.01 -4.02
CA VAL A 47 0.17 2.61 -4.45
C VAL A 47 -1.29 2.19 -4.34
N PHE A 48 -1.97 2.57 -3.25
CA PHE A 48 -3.40 2.33 -3.09
C PHE A 48 -4.22 3.01 -4.20
N GLY A 49 -3.95 4.29 -4.48
CA GLY A 49 -4.61 5.02 -5.55
C GLY A 49 -4.37 4.39 -6.93
N LEU A 50 -3.11 4.02 -7.23
CA LEU A 50 -2.76 3.37 -8.48
C LEU A 50 -3.44 2.00 -8.64
N ALA A 51 -3.44 1.19 -7.59
CA ALA A 51 -4.12 -0.11 -7.57
C ALA A 51 -5.63 0.05 -7.77
N LEU A 52 -6.25 1.05 -7.13
CA LEU A 52 -7.67 1.35 -7.30
C LEU A 52 -7.99 1.74 -8.75
N VAL A 53 -7.22 2.66 -9.34
CA VAL A 53 -7.38 3.10 -10.73
C VAL A 53 -7.21 1.92 -11.69
N TRP A 54 -6.16 1.12 -11.50
CA TRP A 54 -5.87 -0.05 -12.32
C TRP A 54 -7.02 -1.06 -12.29
N VAL A 55 -7.53 -1.38 -11.09
CA VAL A 55 -8.64 -2.31 -10.91
C VAL A 55 -9.96 -1.76 -11.49
N ARG A 56 -10.10 -0.43 -11.56
CA ARG A 56 -11.26 0.23 -12.18
C ARG A 56 -11.17 0.26 -13.71
N LEU A 57 -9.97 0.43 -14.26
CA LEU A 57 -9.69 0.40 -15.71
C LEU A 57 -9.71 -1.01 -16.32
N ARG A 58 -9.46 -2.04 -15.50
CA ARG A 58 -9.52 -3.46 -15.92
C ARG A 58 -10.94 -4.06 -15.92
N ARG A 59 -11.98 -3.25 -15.66
CA ARG A 59 -13.39 -3.63 -15.84
C ARG A 59 -13.90 -3.14 -17.18
#